data_AF-A0A4D4KZR0-F1
#
_entry.id   AF-A0A4D4KZR0-F1
#
_cell.length_a   1.000
_cell.length_b   1.000
_cell.length_c   1.000
_cell.angle_alpha   90.00
_cell.angle_beta   90.00
_cell.angle_gamma   90.00
#
_symmetry.space_group_name_H-M   'P 1'
#
loop_
_entity.id
_entity.type
_entity.pdbx_description
1 polymer ?
#
loop_
_entity_poly.entity_id
_entity_poly.type
_entity_poly.pdbx_seq_one_letter_code
_entity_poly.pdbx_strand_id
1 'polypeptide(L)'
;MAASVVYASVFGAVLASMRSLATRLVVFDTSVVDLTEELDDPVDVLFGTQLGGGTDINRALAYCQSQITRPADTVVVLVSDLYEGGIREEMLGRVAAMKASGVQFVALLALSDEGAPSYDREHAAALAALGAPAFACTPDLFPDVMAAAIERRQLPIPDMTMHQ
;
A
#
# COMPACT_ATOMS: atom_id res chain seq x y z
N MET A 1 0.19 9.34 -10.53
CA MET A 1 0.33 9.29 -9.06
C MET A 1 -0.75 10.07 -8.31
N ALA A 2 -1.13 11.28 -8.73
CA ALA A 2 -2.12 12.10 -8.02
C ALA A 2 -3.46 11.36 -7.78
N ALA A 3 -3.97 10.62 -8.77
CA ALA A 3 -5.17 9.80 -8.60
C ALA A 3 -5.02 8.76 -7.47
N SER A 4 -3.87 8.07 -7.37
CA SER A 4 -3.59 7.10 -6.31
C SER A 4 -3.52 7.72 -4.92
N VAL A 5 -2.99 8.95 -4.82
CA VAL A 5 -3.01 9.72 -3.57
C VAL A 5 -4.46 10.04 -3.19
N VAL A 6 -5.28 10.48 -4.16
CA VAL A 6 -6.70 10.75 -3.92
C VAL A 6 -7.42 9.55 -3.32
N TYR A 7 -7.24 8.39 -3.94
CA TYR A 7 -7.83 7.15 -3.45
C TYR A 7 -7.31 6.77 -2.05
N ALA A 8 -5.98 6.78 -1.86
CA ALA A 8 -5.38 6.44 -0.57
C ALA A 8 -5.83 7.36 0.56
N SER A 9 -5.97 8.67 0.31
CA SER A 9 -6.43 9.65 1.30
C SER A 9 -7.89 9.40 1.70
N VAL A 10 -8.77 9.15 0.74
CA VAL A 10 -10.19 8.86 1.01
C VAL A 10 -10.32 7.57 1.82
N PHE A 11 -9.60 6.50 1.45
CA PHE A 11 -9.64 5.25 2.22
C PHE A 11 -9.02 5.41 3.60
N GLY A 12 -7.89 6.11 3.70
CA GLY A 12 -7.24 6.43 4.96
C GLY A 12 -8.22 7.12 5.91
N ALA A 13 -8.91 8.16 5.44
CA ALA A 13 -9.89 8.89 6.22
C ALA A 13 -11.08 8.01 6.65
N VAL A 14 -11.60 7.17 5.76
CA VAL A 14 -12.68 6.22 6.09
C VAL A 14 -12.22 5.23 7.17
N LEU A 15 -11.04 4.64 7.03
CA LEU A 15 -10.48 3.71 8.01
C LEU A 15 -10.17 4.40 9.34
N ALA A 16 -9.70 5.65 9.32
CA ALA A 16 -9.47 6.46 10.52
C ALA A 16 -10.76 6.74 11.29
N SER A 17 -11.90 6.88 10.60
CA SER A 17 -13.20 7.06 11.24
C SER A 17 -13.70 5.81 12.01
N MET A 18 -13.11 4.63 11.78
CA MET A 18 -13.47 3.39 12.45
C MET A 18 -12.76 3.27 13.81
N ARG A 19 -13.50 3.45 14.91
CA ARG A 19 -12.94 3.37 16.28
C ARG A 19 -12.23 2.06 16.63
N SER A 20 -12.53 0.97 15.92
CA SER A 20 -11.91 -0.34 16.12
C SER A 20 -10.53 -0.48 15.47
N LEU A 21 -10.11 0.51 14.65
CA LEU A 21 -8.85 0.49 13.93
C LEU A 21 -7.95 1.64 14.40
N ALA A 22 -6.66 1.35 14.52
CA ALA A 22 -5.63 2.37 14.60
C ALA A 22 -5.03 2.52 13.20
N THR A 23 -5.46 3.55 12.49
CA THR A 23 -5.05 3.80 11.09
C THR A 23 -3.86 4.74 11.07
N ARG A 24 -2.85 4.41 10.25
CA ARG A 24 -1.73 5.31 9.95
C ARG A 24 -1.66 5.51 8.45
N LEU A 25 -1.41 6.74 8.02
CA LEU A 25 -1.22 7.05 6.61
C LEU A 25 0.19 7.57 6.41
N VAL A 26 1.00 6.80 5.70
CA VAL A 26 2.37 7.17 5.38
C VAL A 26 2.46 7.39 3.88
N VAL A 27 2.90 8.58 3.49
CA VAL A 27 3.15 8.95 2.11
C VAL A 27 4.66 9.04 1.89
N PHE A 28 5.10 8.70 0.69
CA PHE A 28 6.53 8.62 0.41
C PHE A 28 6.87 8.92 -1.04
N ASP A 29 8.06 9.46 -1.20
CA ASP A 29 8.79 9.63 -2.45
C ASP A 29 10.24 9.16 -2.19
N THR A 30 11.24 10.05 -2.22
CA THR A 30 12.57 9.82 -1.62
C THR A 30 12.62 10.11 -0.11
N SER A 31 11.58 10.72 0.41
CA SER A 31 11.33 11.03 1.81
C SER A 31 10.11 10.24 2.31
N VAL A 32 9.93 10.19 3.63
CA VAL A 32 8.79 9.53 4.27
C VAL A 32 8.12 10.55 5.16
N VAL A 33 6.81 10.74 4.97
CA VAL A 33 5.98 11.64 5.77
C VAL A 33 4.83 10.83 6.35
N ASP A 34 4.69 10.87 7.67
CA ASP A 34 3.54 10.28 8.37
C ASP A 34 2.46 11.36 8.47
N LEU A 35 1.34 11.14 7.77
CA LEU A 35 0.17 12.01 7.73
C LEU A 35 -0.97 11.48 8.61
N THR A 36 -0.64 10.72 9.66
CA THR A 36 -1.63 10.14 10.57
C THR A 36 -2.45 11.22 11.29
N GLU A 37 -1.88 12.40 11.56
CA GLU A 37 -2.58 13.50 12.26
C GLU A 37 -3.59 14.23 11.35
N GLU A 38 -3.37 14.17 10.03
CA GLU A 38 -4.18 14.81 9.00
C GLU A 38 -5.30 13.89 8.48
N LEU A 39 -5.37 12.64 8.93
CA LEU A 39 -6.35 11.64 8.49
C LEU A 39 -7.82 12.06 8.68
N ASP A 40 -8.09 12.94 9.65
CA ASP A 40 -9.44 13.45 9.93
C ASP A 40 -9.90 14.50 8.90
N ASP A 41 -8.97 15.07 8.11
CA ASP A 41 -9.26 15.98 7.01
C ASP A 41 -8.63 15.48 5.70
N PRO A 42 -9.39 14.77 4.84
CA PRO A 42 -8.87 14.28 3.58
C PRO A 42 -8.37 15.41 2.67
N VAL A 43 -8.87 16.65 2.80
CA VAL A 43 -8.38 17.78 2.01
C VAL A 43 -6.93 18.09 2.39
N ASP A 44 -6.62 18.14 3.68
CA ASP A 44 -5.25 18.40 4.16
C ASP A 44 -4.28 17.29 3.74
N VAL A 45 -4.73 16.03 3.70
CA VAL A 45 -3.92 14.93 3.15
C VAL A 45 -3.66 15.13 1.64
N LEU A 46 -4.66 15.55 0.87
CA LEU A 46 -4.53 15.77 -0.58
C LEU A 46 -3.62 16.92 -0.94
N PHE A 47 -3.62 18.00 -0.13
CA PHE A 47 -2.84 19.20 -0.41
C PHE A 47 -1.51 19.26 0.36
N GLY A 48 -1.36 18.49 1.44
CA GLY A 48 -0.12 18.34 2.20
C GLY A 48 0.90 17.42 1.52
N THR A 49 0.48 16.66 0.50
CA THR A 49 1.33 15.70 -0.22
C THR A 49 2.07 16.35 -1.40
N GLN A 50 3.20 17.01 -1.14
CA GLN A 50 4.18 17.29 -2.20
C GLN A 50 5.14 16.11 -2.36
N LEU A 51 4.74 15.12 -3.16
CA LEU A 51 5.61 14.01 -3.56
C LEU A 51 6.50 14.48 -4.72
N GLY A 52 7.82 14.37 -4.55
CA GLY A 52 8.82 14.66 -5.58
C GLY A 52 8.90 13.58 -6.67
N GLY A 53 9.94 13.64 -7.49
CA GLY A 53 10.09 12.79 -8.69
C GLY A 53 10.78 11.43 -8.49
N GLY A 54 11.00 10.99 -7.25
CA GLY A 54 11.67 9.72 -6.94
C GLY A 54 10.84 8.84 -6.01
N THR A 55 11.24 7.58 -5.86
CA THR A 55 10.48 6.58 -5.07
C THR A 55 11.45 5.70 -4.29
N ASP A 56 11.29 5.61 -2.98
CA ASP A 56 12.07 4.75 -2.08
C ASP A 56 11.09 3.92 -1.22
N ILE A 57 10.61 2.81 -1.80
CA ILE A 57 9.64 1.92 -1.15
C ILE A 57 10.30 1.25 0.05
N ASN A 58 11.57 0.85 -0.09
CA ASN A 58 12.37 0.26 0.99
C ASN A 58 12.39 1.15 2.25
N ARG A 59 12.64 2.45 2.11
CA ARG A 59 12.64 3.40 3.22
C ARG A 59 11.25 3.56 3.84
N ALA A 60 10.20 3.65 3.03
CA ALA A 60 8.83 3.71 3.52
C ALA A 60 8.45 2.45 4.31
N LEU A 61 8.80 1.27 3.81
CA LEU A 61 8.60 0.01 4.51
C LEU A 61 9.42 -0.09 5.79
N ALA A 62 10.66 0.40 5.79
CA ALA A 62 11.49 0.45 7.00
C ALA A 62 10.82 1.31 8.10
N TYR A 63 10.31 2.48 7.73
CA TYR A 63 9.56 3.34 8.63
C TYR A 63 8.30 2.63 9.15
N CYS A 64 7.47 2.10 8.25
CA CYS A 64 6.24 1.39 8.63
C CYS A 64 6.55 0.22 9.56
N GLN A 65 7.59 -0.57 9.28
CA GLN A 65 8.02 -1.70 10.12
C GLN A 65 8.33 -1.25 11.55
N SER A 66 8.95 -0.08 11.74
CA SER A 66 9.25 0.46 13.07
C SER A 66 8.01 0.87 13.87
N GLN A 67 6.88 1.12 13.19
CA GLN A 67 5.62 1.50 13.82
C GLN A 67 4.74 0.29 14.18
N ILE A 68 5.07 -0.92 13.69
CA ILE A 68 4.28 -2.13 13.93
C ILE A 68 4.59 -2.67 15.33
N THR A 69 3.62 -2.59 16.24
CA THR A 69 3.72 -3.12 17.61
C THR A 69 3.03 -4.47 17.79
N ARG A 70 2.01 -4.78 16.98
CA ARG A 70 1.24 -6.03 17.02
C ARG A 70 1.16 -6.63 15.62
N PRO A 71 2.21 -7.35 15.16
CA PRO A 71 2.28 -7.86 13.78
C PRO A 71 1.05 -8.68 13.37
N ALA A 72 0.59 -9.58 14.23
CA ALA A 72 -0.60 -10.40 13.96
C ALA A 72 -1.89 -9.56 13.85
N ASP A 73 -1.97 -8.38 14.43
CA ASP A 73 -3.18 -7.55 14.35
C ASP A 73 -3.01 -6.41 13.34
N THR A 74 -1.99 -6.47 12.47
CA THR A 74 -1.63 -5.40 11.54
C THR A 74 -1.87 -5.82 10.09
N VAL A 75 -2.52 -4.93 9.34
CA VAL A 75 -2.59 -4.97 7.87
C VAL A 75 -1.72 -3.82 7.34
N VAL A 76 -0.77 -4.14 6.46
CA VAL A 76 0.00 -3.15 5.69
C VAL A 76 -0.52 -3.15 4.27
N VAL A 77 -0.95 -1.99 3.80
CA VAL A 77 -1.38 -1.78 2.41
C VAL A 77 -0.36 -0.90 1.71
N LEU A 78 0.37 -1.48 0.76
CA LEU A 78 1.29 -0.73 -0.11
C LEU A 78 0.55 -0.33 -1.38
N VAL A 79 0.40 0.97 -1.63
CA VAL A 79 -0.13 1.51 -2.88
C VAL A 79 1.04 2.08 -3.70
N SER A 80 1.39 1.42 -4.80
CA SER A 80 2.55 1.82 -5.63
C SER A 80 2.47 1.18 -7.02
N ASP A 81 3.11 1.80 -8.02
CA ASP A 81 3.43 1.19 -9.31
C ASP A 81 4.66 0.25 -9.23
N LEU A 82 5.19 0.05 -8.03
CA LEU A 82 6.30 -0.84 -7.70
C LEU A 82 7.64 -0.46 -8.36
N TYR A 83 7.78 0.73 -8.94
CA TYR A 83 9.10 1.21 -9.34
C TYR A 83 9.90 1.59 -8.09
N GLU A 84 10.92 0.81 -7.78
CA GLU A 84 11.79 1.02 -6.62
C GLU A 84 13.05 1.79 -7.03
N GLY A 85 13.28 2.95 -6.41
CA GLY A 85 14.53 3.72 -6.51
C GLY A 85 15.51 3.46 -5.35
N GLY A 86 15.08 2.75 -4.32
CA GLY A 86 15.89 2.25 -3.21
C GLY A 86 16.55 0.89 -3.50
N ILE A 87 16.85 0.14 -2.42
CA ILE A 87 17.53 -1.17 -2.52
C ILE A 87 16.48 -2.28 -2.59
N ARG A 88 16.26 -2.82 -3.80
CA ARG A 88 15.30 -3.90 -4.09
C ARG A 88 15.38 -5.10 -3.14
N GLU A 89 16.59 -5.61 -2.89
CA GLU A 89 16.78 -6.80 -2.04
C GLU A 89 16.34 -6.54 -0.59
N GLU A 90 16.62 -5.34 -0.07
CA GLU A 90 16.15 -4.94 1.25
C GLU A 90 14.64 -4.75 1.27
N MET A 91 14.04 -4.14 0.23
CA MET A 91 12.60 -3.98 0.11
C MET A 91 11.90 -5.35 0.21
N LEU A 92 12.34 -6.33 -0.59
CA LEU A 92 11.78 -7.69 -0.57
C LEU A 92 12.04 -8.40 0.77
N GLY A 93 13.23 -8.22 1.34
CA GLY A 93 13.58 -8.75 2.66
C GLY A 93 12.67 -8.20 3.77
N ARG A 94 12.31 -6.91 3.72
CA ARG A 94 11.39 -6.27 4.67
C ARG A 94 9.98 -6.82 4.53
N VAL A 95 9.46 -6.95 3.31
CA VAL A 95 8.15 -7.56 3.07
C VAL A 95 8.14 -9.00 3.62
N ALA A 96 9.15 -9.79 3.31
CA ALA A 96 9.29 -11.15 3.84
C ALA A 96 9.30 -11.18 5.38
N ALA A 97 10.06 -10.27 6.02
CA ALA A 97 10.14 -10.17 7.47
C ALA A 97 8.82 -9.74 8.13
N MET A 98 8.10 -8.78 7.56
CA MET A 98 6.76 -8.38 8.02
C MET A 98 5.79 -9.56 7.94
N LYS A 99 5.77 -10.27 6.81
CA LYS A 99 4.90 -11.43 6.64
C LYS A 99 5.24 -12.55 7.60
N ALA A 100 6.53 -12.86 7.77
CA ALA A 100 7.01 -13.87 8.71
C ALA A 100 6.65 -13.53 10.16
N SER A 101 6.51 -12.25 10.52
CA SER A 101 6.07 -11.83 11.85
C SER A 101 4.54 -11.89 12.04
N GLY A 102 3.77 -12.13 10.98
CA GLY A 102 2.32 -12.30 11.03
C GLY A 102 1.50 -11.13 10.46
N VAL A 103 2.17 -10.10 9.92
CA VAL A 103 1.52 -8.97 9.25
C VAL A 103 0.80 -9.44 8.00
N GLN A 104 -0.44 -8.98 7.81
CA GLN A 104 -1.13 -9.13 6.53
C GLN A 104 -0.65 -8.06 5.57
N PHE A 105 -0.02 -8.46 4.47
CA PHE A 105 0.54 -7.53 3.50
C PHE A 105 -0.30 -7.54 2.22
N VAL A 106 -0.83 -6.38 1.83
CA VAL A 106 -1.63 -6.18 0.63
C VAL A 106 -0.88 -5.22 -0.28
N ALA A 107 -0.59 -5.64 -1.52
CA ALA A 107 0.05 -4.80 -2.52
C ALA A 107 -0.99 -4.37 -3.56
N LEU A 108 -1.30 -3.08 -3.61
CA LEU A 108 -2.23 -2.48 -4.56
C LEU A 108 -1.46 -1.70 -5.61
N LEU A 109 -1.72 -2.01 -6.87
CA LEU A 109 -1.14 -1.29 -7.98
C LEU A 109 -1.78 0.10 -8.07
N ALA A 110 -0.93 1.13 -8.04
CA ALA A 110 -1.35 2.51 -8.29
C ALA A 110 -1.97 2.60 -9.70
N LEU A 111 -3.18 3.16 -9.81
CA LEU A 111 -3.82 3.38 -11.11
C LEU A 111 -3.10 4.50 -11.86
N SER A 112 -2.69 4.24 -13.11
CA SER A 112 -2.15 5.27 -14.01
C SER A 112 -3.31 5.98 -14.71
N ASP A 113 -3.18 7.29 -14.91
CA ASP A 113 -4.17 8.12 -15.63
C ASP A 113 -4.18 7.83 -17.15
N GLU A 114 -3.27 6.98 -17.64
CA GLU A 114 -2.97 6.80 -19.07
C GLU A 114 -3.50 5.48 -19.68
N GLY A 115 -4.24 4.67 -18.93
CA GLY A 115 -4.94 3.49 -19.46
C GLY A 115 -4.03 2.30 -19.83
N ALA A 116 -2.70 2.41 -19.70
CA ALA A 116 -1.78 1.29 -19.75
C ALA A 116 -1.34 0.90 -18.32
N PRO A 117 -1.36 -0.40 -17.95
CA PRO A 117 -0.84 -0.84 -16.67
C PRO A 117 0.69 -0.68 -16.65
N SER A 118 1.15 0.47 -16.14
CA SER A 118 2.57 0.75 -15.92
C SER A 118 2.91 0.41 -14.48
N TYR A 119 3.57 -0.73 -14.29
CA TYR A 119 4.12 -1.15 -13.02
C TYR A 119 5.32 -2.08 -13.23
N ASP A 120 6.19 -2.20 -12.23
CA ASP A 120 7.32 -3.13 -12.29
C ASP A 120 6.83 -4.58 -12.11
N ARG A 121 6.81 -5.33 -13.23
CA ARG A 121 6.37 -6.73 -13.25
C ARG A 121 7.32 -7.67 -12.51
N GLU A 122 8.61 -7.36 -12.45
CA GLU A 122 9.58 -8.20 -11.73
C GLU A 122 9.41 -8.04 -10.23
N HIS A 123 9.15 -6.83 -9.73
CA HIS A 123 8.78 -6.60 -8.34
C HIS A 123 7.43 -7.22 -8.00
N ALA A 124 6.42 -7.07 -8.87
CA ALA A 124 5.12 -7.72 -8.66
C ALA A 124 5.25 -9.25 -8.55
N ALA A 125 6.03 -9.88 -9.44
CA ALA A 125 6.29 -11.32 -9.40
C ALA A 125 7.07 -11.73 -8.14
N ALA A 126 8.06 -10.95 -7.72
CA ALA A 126 8.81 -11.20 -6.51
C ALA A 126 7.94 -11.08 -5.24
N LEU A 127 7.07 -10.07 -5.16
CA LEU A 127 6.10 -9.93 -4.07
C LEU A 127 5.09 -11.08 -4.07
N ALA A 128 4.62 -11.50 -5.24
CA ALA A 128 3.73 -12.67 -5.37
C ALA A 128 4.41 -13.96 -4.88
N ALA A 129 5.70 -14.16 -5.16
CA ALA A 129 6.47 -15.29 -4.64
C ALA A 129 6.61 -15.26 -3.10
N LEU A 130 6.56 -14.07 -2.49
CA LEU A 130 6.46 -13.90 -1.04
C LEU A 130 5.02 -14.05 -0.53
N GLY A 131 4.05 -14.38 -1.40
CA GLY A 131 2.62 -14.51 -1.12
C GLY A 131 1.88 -13.18 -0.99
N ALA A 132 2.46 -12.07 -1.45
CA ALA A 132 1.85 -10.73 -1.48
C ALA A 132 1.63 -10.31 -2.94
N PRO A 133 0.71 -10.96 -3.67
CA PRO A 133 0.45 -10.61 -5.06
C PRO A 133 0.01 -9.15 -5.18
N ALA A 134 0.56 -8.45 -6.17
CA ALA A 134 0.15 -7.10 -6.51
C ALA A 134 -0.99 -7.12 -7.52
N PHE A 135 -2.03 -6.32 -7.29
CA PHE A 135 -3.20 -6.26 -8.16
C PHE A 135 -3.84 -4.88 -8.18
N ALA A 136 -4.57 -4.56 -9.25
CA ALA A 136 -5.38 -3.35 -9.31
C ALA A 136 -6.63 -3.52 -8.45
N CYS A 137 -6.97 -2.51 -7.67
CA CYS A 137 -8.16 -2.50 -6.83
C CYS A 137 -8.98 -1.24 -7.12
N THR A 138 -10.24 -1.42 -7.49
CA THR A 138 -11.17 -0.31 -7.62
C THR A 138 -11.65 0.13 -6.22
N PRO A 139 -12.19 1.35 -6.10
CA PRO A 139 -12.78 1.79 -4.85
C PRO A 139 -13.90 0.90 -4.30
N ASP A 140 -14.72 0.34 -5.18
CA ASP A 140 -15.81 -0.55 -4.79
C ASP A 140 -15.31 -1.92 -4.27
N LEU A 141 -14.15 -2.38 -4.74
CA LEU A 141 -13.55 -3.66 -4.33
C LEU A 141 -12.73 -3.54 -3.03
N PHE A 142 -12.24 -2.35 -2.72
CA PHE A 142 -11.34 -2.13 -1.59
C PHE A 142 -11.92 -2.56 -0.23
N PRO A 143 -13.20 -2.30 0.11
CA PRO A 143 -13.80 -2.79 1.35
C PRO A 143 -13.73 -4.32 1.49
N ASP A 144 -13.99 -5.07 0.41
CA ASP A 144 -13.93 -6.53 0.41
C ASP A 144 -12.50 -7.04 0.55
N VAL A 145 -11.53 -6.37 -0.07
CA VAL A 145 -10.10 -6.65 0.11
C VAL A 145 -9.69 -6.47 1.56
N MET A 146 -10.08 -5.34 2.18
CA MET A 146 -9.76 -5.06 3.58
C MET A 146 -10.46 -6.03 4.53
N ALA A 147 -11.72 -6.37 4.29
CA ALA A 147 -12.44 -7.38 5.07
C ALA A 147 -11.72 -8.74 5.00
N ALA A 148 -11.34 -9.18 3.80
CA ALA A 148 -10.59 -10.42 3.62
C ALA A 148 -9.22 -10.37 4.32
N ALA A 149 -8.49 -9.24 4.24
CA ALA A 149 -7.21 -9.06 4.90
C ALA A 149 -7.34 -9.11 6.44
N ILE A 150 -8.32 -8.41 7.01
CA ILE A 150 -8.57 -8.40 8.46
C ILE A 150 -8.99 -9.78 8.96
N GLU A 151 -9.87 -10.46 8.22
CA GLU A 151 -10.36 -11.80 8.54
C GLU A 151 -9.38 -12.92 8.17
N ARG A 152 -8.24 -12.59 7.56
CA ARG A 152 -7.23 -13.52 7.04
C ARG A 152 -7.79 -14.58 6.09
N ARG A 153 -8.76 -14.19 5.27
CA ARG A 153 -9.28 -15.01 4.18
C ARG A 153 -8.47 -14.75 2.91
N GLN A 154 -8.73 -15.55 1.89
CA GLN A 154 -8.19 -15.30 0.55
C GLN A 154 -8.64 -13.91 0.06
N LEU A 155 -7.69 -13.10 -0.39
CA LEU A 155 -7.98 -11.78 -0.96
C LEU A 155 -8.78 -11.96 -2.27
N PRO A 156 -9.82 -11.13 -2.51
CA PRO A 156 -10.59 -11.14 -3.75
C PRO A 156 -9.80 -10.46 -4.87
N ILE A 157 -8.71 -11.11 -5.30
CA ILE A 157 -7.82 -10.62 -6.35
C ILE A 157 -8.55 -10.80 -7.69
N PRO A 158 -8.75 -9.73 -8.48
CA PRO A 158 -9.31 -9.86 -9.82
C PRO A 158 -8.43 -10.74 -10.70
N ASP A 159 -9.06 -11.55 -11.55
CA ASP A 159 -8.35 -12.37 -12.53
C ASP A 159 -7.52 -11.47 -13.47
N MET A 160 -6.19 -11.57 -13.39
CA MET A 160 -5.24 -10.81 -14.23
C MET A 160 -5.21 -11.30 -15.69
N THR A 161 -6.10 -12.21 -16.10
CA THR A 161 -6.15 -12.85 -17.43
C THR A 161 -6.89 -12.04 -18.50
N MET A 162 -7.46 -10.88 -18.19
CA MET A 162 -8.07 -10.02 -19.20
C MET A 162 -7.16 -8.84 -19.53
N HIS A 163 -6.65 -8.84 -20.76
CA HIS A 163 -5.93 -7.81 -21.55
C HIS A 163 -4.64 -8.39 -22.15
N GLN A 164 -4.83 -9.34 -23.08
CA GLN A 164 -3.93 -9.54 -24.23
C GLN A 164 -4.35 -8.61 -25.35
#